data_AF-A0A7Y2X5Q5-F1
#
_entry.id   AF-A0A7Y2X5Q5-F1
#
_cell.length_a   1.000
_cell.length_b   1.000
_cell.length_c   1.000
_cell.angle_alpha   90.00
_cell.angle_beta   90.00
_cell.angle_gamma   90.00
#
_symmetry.space_group_name_H-M   'P 1'
#
loop_
_entity.id
_entity.type
_entity.pdbx_description
1 polymer ?
#
loop_
_entity_poly.entity_id
_entity_poly.type
_entity_poly.pdbx_seq_one_letter_code
_entity_poly.pdbx_strand_id
1 'polypeptide(L)' 'AIGFGLALIVFASIREFLELADIPEGMKGVPINLLVAGLLSLAFLGFAGLV' A
#
# COMPACT_ATOMS: atom_id res chain seq x y z
N ALA A 1 0.86 1.55 18.18
CA ALA A 1 -0.29 2.14 17.45
C ALA A 1 0.14 3.07 16.30
N ILE A 2 1.17 3.90 16.45
CA ILE A 2 1.59 4.88 15.43
C ILE A 2 1.96 4.24 14.08
N GLY A 3 2.70 3.12 14.08
CA GLY A 3 3.11 2.44 12.85
C GLY A 3 1.94 1.95 11.99
N PHE A 4 0.86 1.47 12.62
CA PHE A 4 -0.35 1.07 11.89
C PHE A 4 -1.10 2.28 11.32
N GLY A 5 -1.15 3.40 12.05
CA GLY A 5 -1.69 4.65 11.53
C GLY A 5 -0.92 5.17 10.32
N LEU A 6 0.42 5.12 10.38
CA LEU A 6 1.29 5.44 9.25
C LEU A 6 1.04 4.52 8.05
N ALA A 7 0.90 3.21 8.29
CA ALA A 7 0.56 2.25 7.24
C ALA A 7 -0.76 2.58 6.55
N LEU A 8 -1.80 2.95 7.30
CA LEU A 8 -3.10 3.33 6.75
C LEU A 8 -3.03 4.62 5.92
N ILE A 9 -2.30 5.64 6.40
CA ILE A 9 -2.11 6.90 5.67
C ILE A 9 -1.40 6.62 4.34
N VAL A 10 -0.29 5.88 4.37
CA VAL A 10 0.47 5.53 3.15
C VAL A 10 -0.40 4.72 2.19
N PHE A 11 -1.13 3.73 2.69
CA PHE A 11 -2.04 2.92 1.87
C PHE A 11 -3.14 3.77 1.21
N ALA A 12 -3.74 4.71 1.95
CA ALA A 12 -4.75 5.62 1.42
C ALA A 12 -4.17 6.55 0.34
N SER A 13 -3.01 7.16 0.58
CA SER A 13 -2.33 8.02 -0.40
C SER A 13 -1.99 7.28 -1.70
N ILE A 14 -1.51 6.04 -1.62
CA ILE A 14 -1.22 5.24 -2.81
C ILE A 14 -2.51 4.94 -3.58
N ARG A 15 -3.61 4.63 -2.87
CA ARG A 15 -4.88 4.32 -3.52
C ARG A 15 -5.45 5.53 -4.28
N GLU A 16 -5.35 6.72 -3.70
CA GLU A 16 -5.79 7.97 -4.34
C GLU A 16 -4.95 8.28 -5.59
N PHE A 17 -3.64 8.06 -5.53
CA PHE A 17 -2.76 8.20 -6.70
C PHE A 17 -3.11 7.21 -7.81
N LEU A 18 -3.41 5.95 -7.44
CA LEU A 18 -3.78 4.90 -8.38
C LEU A 18 -5.15 5.15 -9.03
N GLU A 19 -6.10 5.78 -8.34
CA GLU A 19 -7.39 6.17 -8.91
C GLU A 19 -7.25 7.22 -10.03
N LEU A 20 -6.18 8.01 -10.03
CA LEU A 20 -5.85 8.98 -11.08
C LEU A 20 -4.96 8.39 -12.19
N ALA A 21 -4.41 7.19 -11.98
CA ALA A 21 -3.53 6.53 -12.94
C ALA A 21 -4.32 5.65 -13.93
N ASP A 22 -3.81 5.50 -15.15
CA ASP A 22 -4.36 4.57 -16.14
C ASP A 22 -3.97 3.12 -15.82
N ILE A 23 -4.74 2.49 -14.92
CA ILE A 23 -4.60 1.07 -14.59
C ILE A 23 -5.47 0.23 -15.55
N PRO A 24 -4.98 -0.89 -16.09
CA PRO A 24 -5.80 -1.81 -16.89
C PRO A 24 -7.02 -2.31 -16.11
N GLU A 25 -8.17 -2.44 -16.77
CA GLU A 25 -9.46 -2.72 -16.13
C GLU A 25 -9.46 -3.96 -15.22
N GLY A 26 -8.75 -5.02 -15.61
CA GLY A 26 -8.63 -6.25 -14.82
C GLY A 26 -7.80 -6.12 -13.54
N MET A 27 -7.04 -5.04 -13.36
CA MET A 27 -6.27 -4.77 -12.14
C MET A 27 -6.93 -3.74 -11.22
N LYS A 28 -7.96 -3.02 -11.67
CA LYS A 28 -8.64 -2.00 -10.86
C LYS A 28 -9.32 -2.62 -9.63
N GLY A 29 -9.29 -1.90 -8.51
CA GLY A 29 -9.95 -2.29 -7.27
C GLY A 29 -9.13 -3.29 -6.44
N VAL A 30 -9.63 -4.52 -6.27
CA VAL A 30 -9.06 -5.51 -5.33
C VAL A 30 -7.63 -5.95 -5.69
N PRO A 31 -7.29 -6.27 -6.95
CA PRO A 31 -5.98 -6.81 -7.29
C PRO A 31 -4.83 -5.83 -6.99
N ILE A 32 -4.98 -4.56 -7.40
CA ILE A 32 -3.98 -3.52 -7.15
C ILE A 32 -3.85 -3.22 -5.65
N ASN A 33 -4.95 -3.24 -4.90
CA ASN A 33 -4.92 -3.02 -3.45
C ASN A 33 -4.14 -4.12 -2.72
N LEU A 34 -4.28 -5.38 -3.15
CA LEU A 34 -3.50 -6.50 -2.59
C LEU A 34 -2.00 -6.38 -2.91
N LEU A 35 -1.65 -5.93 -4.12
CA LEU A 35 -0.26 -5.64 -4.49
C LEU A 35 0.35 -4.54 -3.61
N VAL A 36 -0.37 -3.43 -3.44
CA VAL A 36 0.09 -2.32 -2.59
C VAL A 36 0.25 -2.78 -1.14
N ALA A 37 -0.70 -3.56 -0.62
CA ALA A 37 -0.59 -4.12 0.73
C ALA A 37 0.63 -5.05 0.89
N GLY A 38 0.91 -5.87 -0.11
CA GLY A 38 2.09 -6.73 -0.15
C GLY A 38 3.40 -5.93 -0.18
N LEU A 39 3.49 -4.91 -1.04
CA LEU A 39 4.65 -4.01 -1.10
C LEU A 39 4.86 -3.25 0.21
N LEU A 40 3.78 -2.77 0.81
CA LEU A 40 3.82 -2.09 2.09
C LEU A 40 4.31 -3.04 3.20
N SER A 41 3.86 -4.29 3.19
CA SER A 41 4.37 -5.34 4.10
C SER A 41 5.88 -5.53 3.96
N LEU A 42 6.41 -5.62 2.73
CA LEU A 42 7.86 -5.73 2.49
C LEU A 42 8.62 -4.49 2.98
N ALA A 43 8.07 -3.29 2.78
CA ALA A 43 8.67 -2.06 3.30
C ALA A 43 8.76 -2.08 4.84
N PHE A 44 7.73 -2.63 5.51
CA PHE A 44 7.75 -2.81 6.97
C PHE A 44 8.71 -3.90 7.44
N LEU A 45 8.92 -4.98 6.66
CA LEU A 45 9.94 -5.99 6.97
C LEU A 45 11.36 -5.40 7.03
N GLY A 46 11.64 -4.31 6.28
CA GLY A 46 12.92 -3.59 6.37
C GLY A 46 13.19 -2.98 7.75
N PHE A 47 12.15 -2.77 8.57
CA PHE A 47 12.29 -2.31 9.96
C PHE A 47 12.38 -3.44 10.97
N ALA A 48 12.26 -4.71 10.57
CA ALA A 48 12.22 -5.85 11.49
C ALA A 48 13.52 -6.09 12.29
N GLY A 49 14.62 -5.41 11.95
CA GLY A 49 15.87 -5.41 12.72
C GLY A 49 16.21 -4.09 13.41
N LEU A 50 15.34 -3.08 13.32
CA LEU A 50 15.54 -1.72 13.85
C LEU A 50 14.66 -1.43 15.08
N VAL A 51 13.76 -2.34 15.43
CA VAL A 51 12.76 -2.22 16.51
C VAL A 51 13.01 -3.20 17.64
#